data_AF-A0A163JXU6-F1
#
_entry.id   AF-A0A163JXU6-F1
#
_cell.length_a   1.000
_cell.length_b   1.000
_cell.length_c   1.000
_cell.angle_alpha   90.00
_cell.angle_beta   90.00
_cell.angle_gamma   90.00
#
_symmetry.space_group_name_H-M   'P 1'
#
loop_
_entity.id
_entity.type
_entity.pdbx_description
1 polymer ?
#
loop_
_entity_poly.entity_id
_entity_poly.type
_entity_poly.pdbx_seq_one_letter_code
_entity_poly.pdbx_strand_id
1 'polypeptide(L)'
;MKSETQEMYEFALDAIKESIYQACTPPTPLPAVLAMDHDLGLKNAAEVVLESSQILICRWHINKNTLANCKKIFTEEDWEDFRASWMSCMNSPTEDQWTTNWNGIVTTYATTHPAAIAYLETWLPHKQNFCSAWINNHLHLGSINTSRMADLDNNEFQSNLENDKTKSITEVETRPIMRRLLRKISNYALEQALTQVKKMEDATVAQPLSDCTNTTEIPCAHFIKSLHDRQSVIQPRHFHQQWQLFFSDEEDLMNELANEEYGLEYVLEMIRGRYNTAN
;
A
#
# COMPACT_ATOMS: atom_id res chain seq x y z
N MET A 1 -17.66 25.98 -15.28
CA MET A 1 -16.55 26.04 -14.32
C MET A 1 -15.43 25.18 -14.88
N LYS A 2 -14.40 25.80 -15.45
CA LYS A 2 -13.21 25.11 -15.94
C LYS A 2 -12.01 25.94 -15.52
N SER A 3 -11.32 25.51 -14.48
CA SER A 3 -9.88 25.71 -14.35
C SER A 3 -9.42 24.88 -13.17
N GLU A 4 -8.99 23.65 -13.43
CA GLU A 4 -8.20 22.81 -12.51
C GLU A 4 -6.88 23.55 -12.23
N THR A 5 -6.94 24.50 -11.29
CA THR A 5 -5.82 25.39 -10.95
C THR A 5 -5.30 25.02 -9.58
N GLN A 6 -4.03 25.30 -9.37
CA GLN A 6 -3.38 25.12 -8.07
C GLN A 6 -4.19 25.81 -6.95
N GLU A 7 -4.61 27.06 -7.11
CA GLU A 7 -5.40 27.80 -6.11
C GLU A 7 -6.70 27.09 -5.71
N MET A 8 -7.40 26.47 -6.67
CA MET A 8 -8.62 25.71 -6.38
C MET A 8 -8.33 24.41 -5.64
N TYR A 9 -7.22 23.75 -5.96
CA TYR A 9 -6.77 22.57 -5.24
C TYR A 9 -6.31 22.90 -3.82
N GLU A 10 -5.60 24.01 -3.63
CA GLU A 10 -5.19 24.50 -2.30
C GLU A 10 -6.43 24.73 -1.42
N PHE A 11 -7.44 25.44 -1.93
CA PHE A 11 -8.69 25.65 -1.22
C PHE A 11 -9.37 24.32 -0.81
N ALA A 12 -9.43 23.35 -1.72
CA ALA A 12 -10.05 22.05 -1.45
C ALA A 12 -9.25 21.22 -0.43
N LEU A 13 -7.93 21.19 -0.55
CA LEU A 13 -7.05 20.46 0.36
C LEU A 13 -7.04 21.09 1.74
N ASP A 14 -7.09 22.42 1.84
CA ASP A 14 -7.20 23.13 3.13
C ASP A 14 -8.51 22.76 3.83
N ALA A 15 -9.63 22.77 3.11
CA ALA A 15 -10.90 22.34 3.68
C ALA A 15 -10.85 20.90 4.23
N ILE A 16 -10.16 19.99 3.55
CA ILE A 16 -9.92 18.62 4.01
C ILE A 16 -9.01 18.61 5.25
N LYS A 17 -7.91 19.37 5.21
CA LYS A 17 -6.96 19.51 6.31
C LYS A 17 -7.67 19.95 7.59
N GLU A 18 -8.46 21.01 7.49
CA GLU A 18 -9.23 21.56 8.60
C GLU A 18 -10.28 20.58 9.12
N SER A 19 -11.07 20.00 8.21
CA SER A 19 -12.24 19.19 8.59
C SER A 19 -11.88 17.80 9.11
N ILE A 20 -10.81 17.18 8.61
CA ILE A 20 -10.46 15.79 8.94
C ILE A 20 -9.34 15.74 9.96
N TYR A 21 -8.30 16.56 9.77
CA TYR A 21 -7.08 16.44 10.55
C TYR A 21 -7.05 17.41 11.73
N GLN A 22 -7.60 18.61 11.57
CA GLN A 22 -7.59 19.62 12.64
C GLN A 22 -8.86 19.68 13.49
N ALA A 23 -9.99 19.11 13.01
CA ALA A 23 -11.26 19.17 13.73
C ALA A 23 -11.31 18.34 15.04
N CYS A 24 -10.45 17.33 15.17
CA CYS A 24 -10.38 16.48 16.38
C CYS A 24 -9.49 17.10 17.46
N THR A 25 -9.72 16.75 18.72
CA THR A 25 -8.85 17.14 19.86
C THR A 25 -8.32 15.88 20.57
N PRO A 26 -7.00 15.60 20.55
CA PRO A 26 -5.97 16.37 19.83
C PRO A 26 -6.12 16.23 18.29
N PRO A 27 -5.52 17.16 17.52
CA PRO A 27 -5.47 17.07 16.06
C PRO A 27 -4.87 15.74 15.60
N THR A 28 -5.44 15.18 14.54
CA THR A 28 -4.89 13.99 13.90
C THR A 28 -3.69 14.40 13.02
N PRO A 29 -2.56 13.69 13.09
CA PRO A 29 -1.42 13.96 12.21
C PRO A 29 -1.82 13.88 10.73
N LEU A 30 -1.18 14.71 9.90
CA LEU A 30 -1.32 14.63 8.45
C LEU A 30 -0.88 13.26 7.94
N PRO A 31 -1.45 12.78 6.83
CA PRO A 31 -1.10 11.47 6.30
C PRO A 31 0.38 11.46 5.89
N ALA A 32 1.11 10.41 6.24
CA ALA A 32 2.52 10.29 5.84
C ALA A 32 2.69 10.21 4.31
N VAL A 33 1.66 9.74 3.61
CA VAL A 33 1.67 9.51 2.17
C VAL A 33 0.35 9.93 1.53
N LEU A 34 0.41 10.58 0.36
CA LEU A 34 -0.74 10.96 -0.46
C LEU A 34 -0.59 10.35 -1.86
N ALA A 35 -1.51 9.47 -2.25
CA ALA A 35 -1.60 8.99 -3.61
C ALA A 35 -2.53 9.90 -4.42
N MET A 36 -2.05 10.40 -5.56
CA MET A 36 -2.80 11.29 -6.44
C MET A 36 -2.50 11.02 -7.91
N ASP A 37 -3.30 11.61 -8.79
CA ASP A 37 -3.08 11.54 -10.24
C ASP A 37 -1.93 12.49 -10.64
N HIS A 38 -1.39 12.32 -11.85
CA HIS A 38 -0.36 13.22 -12.37
C HIS A 38 -0.98 14.53 -12.87
N ASP A 39 -1.40 15.37 -11.92
CA ASP A 39 -1.81 16.75 -12.16
C ASP A 39 -0.86 17.70 -11.43
N LEU A 40 -0.23 18.61 -12.18
CA LEU A 40 0.78 19.51 -11.63
C LEU A 40 0.17 20.52 -10.65
N GLY A 41 -1.06 20.98 -10.91
CA GLY A 41 -1.76 21.91 -10.03
C GLY A 41 -2.08 21.27 -8.68
N LEU A 42 -2.60 20.04 -8.70
CA LEU A 42 -2.90 19.26 -7.51
C LEU A 42 -1.62 18.90 -6.74
N LYS A 43 -0.56 18.49 -7.45
CA LYS A 43 0.73 18.19 -6.82
C LYS A 43 1.27 19.41 -6.07
N ASN A 44 1.37 20.55 -6.74
CA ASN A 44 1.90 21.77 -6.13
C ASN A 44 1.05 22.21 -4.93
N ALA A 45 -0.27 22.14 -5.06
CA ALA A 45 -1.19 22.44 -3.97
C ALA A 45 -0.97 21.51 -2.76
N ALA A 46 -0.77 20.21 -3.00
CA ALA A 46 -0.52 19.25 -1.95
C ALA A 46 0.82 19.45 -1.25
N GLU A 47 1.88 19.83 -1.98
CA GLU A 47 3.19 20.17 -1.38
C GLU A 47 3.08 21.40 -0.45
N VAL A 48 2.17 22.33 -0.75
CA VAL A 48 1.92 23.53 0.07
C VAL A 48 1.02 23.23 1.27
N VAL A 49 -0.11 22.53 1.07
CA VAL A 49 -1.12 22.35 2.12
C VAL A 49 -0.74 21.21 3.08
N LEU A 50 -0.19 20.12 2.53
CA LEU A 50 0.11 18.87 3.23
C LEU A 50 1.62 18.66 3.28
N GLU A 51 2.33 19.66 3.79
CA GLU A 51 3.80 19.85 3.73
C GLU A 51 4.63 18.65 4.21
N SER A 52 4.09 17.83 5.13
CA SER A 52 4.78 16.66 5.69
C SER A 52 4.49 15.35 4.94
N SER A 53 3.61 15.37 3.95
CA SER A 53 3.15 14.18 3.23
C SER A 53 4.02 13.87 2.02
N GLN A 54 4.48 12.62 1.91
CA GLN A 54 5.11 12.14 0.69
C GLN A 54 4.06 11.98 -0.42
N ILE A 55 4.29 12.60 -1.57
CA ILE A 55 3.40 12.46 -2.72
C ILE A 55 3.78 11.22 -3.53
N LEU A 56 2.77 10.39 -3.81
CA LEU A 56 2.83 9.28 -4.76
C LEU A 56 1.96 9.58 -5.97
N ILE A 57 2.50 9.32 -7.16
CA ILE A 57 1.73 9.35 -8.40
C ILE A 57 1.14 7.96 -8.63
N CYS A 58 -0.16 7.91 -8.86
CA CYS A 58 -0.92 6.69 -9.12
C CYS A 58 -0.37 5.95 -10.34
N ARG A 59 0.12 4.72 -10.12
CA ARG A 59 0.69 3.88 -11.19
C ARG A 59 -0.35 3.47 -12.22
N TRP A 60 -1.60 3.27 -11.82
CA TRP A 60 -2.68 2.99 -12.76
C TRP A 60 -2.83 4.10 -13.80
N HIS A 61 -2.81 5.37 -13.37
CA HIS A 61 -2.88 6.51 -14.29
C HIS A 61 -1.64 6.60 -15.18
N ILE A 62 -0.45 6.30 -14.66
CA ILE A 62 0.76 6.18 -15.48
C ILE A 62 0.58 5.09 -16.55
N ASN A 63 0.09 3.90 -16.18
CA ASN A 63 -0.15 2.80 -17.10
C ASN A 63 -1.20 3.16 -18.16
N LYS A 64 -2.31 3.78 -17.77
CA LYS A 64 -3.36 4.24 -18.66
C LYS A 64 -2.85 5.30 -19.65
N ASN A 65 -2.07 6.26 -19.17
CA ASN A 65 -1.47 7.29 -20.01
C ASN A 65 -0.42 6.68 -20.96
N THR A 66 0.38 5.71 -20.48
CA THR A 66 1.34 4.97 -21.30
C THR A 66 0.64 4.16 -22.39
N LEU A 67 -0.45 3.47 -22.06
CA LEU A 67 -1.29 2.77 -23.03
C LEU A 67 -1.79 3.71 -24.12
N ALA A 68 -2.37 4.85 -23.75
CA ALA A 68 -2.93 5.81 -24.70
C ALA A 68 -1.88 6.43 -25.65
N ASN A 69 -0.66 6.68 -25.16
CA ASN A 69 0.39 7.35 -25.92
C ASN A 69 1.29 6.38 -26.69
N CYS A 70 1.59 5.21 -26.13
CA CYS A 70 2.56 4.29 -26.68
C CYS A 70 1.94 3.14 -27.48
N LYS A 71 0.77 2.59 -27.11
CA LYS A 71 0.26 1.34 -27.75
C LYS A 71 0.14 1.44 -29.27
N LYS A 72 -0.27 2.59 -29.80
CA LYS A 72 -0.39 2.84 -31.24
C LYS A 72 0.94 2.75 -32.04
N ILE A 73 2.07 2.71 -31.35
CA ILE A 73 3.43 2.65 -31.94
C ILE A 73 3.88 1.19 -32.12
N PHE A 74 3.25 0.24 -31.42
CA PHE A 74 3.66 -1.16 -31.36
C PHE A 74 2.68 -2.08 -32.10
N THR A 75 3.16 -3.27 -32.45
CA THR A 75 2.27 -4.42 -32.71
C THR A 75 1.72 -4.97 -31.39
N GLU A 76 0.69 -5.82 -31.42
CA GLU A 76 0.09 -6.34 -30.17
C GLU A 76 1.07 -7.17 -29.33
N GLU A 77 1.96 -7.95 -29.98
CA GLU A 77 2.98 -8.76 -29.31
C GLU A 77 4.09 -7.88 -28.72
N ASP A 78 4.65 -6.97 -29.52
CA ASP A 78 5.72 -6.06 -29.06
C ASP A 78 5.22 -5.11 -27.95
N TRP A 79 3.93 -4.78 -27.95
CA TRP A 79 3.30 -3.94 -26.94
C TRP A 79 3.32 -4.58 -25.56
N GLU A 80 2.95 -5.86 -25.44
CA GLU A 80 2.92 -6.52 -24.13
C GLU A 80 4.31 -6.68 -23.54
N ASP A 81 5.32 -6.97 -24.37
CA ASP A 81 6.72 -7.02 -23.92
C ASP A 81 7.24 -5.66 -23.46
N PHE A 82 6.91 -4.59 -24.21
CA PHE A 82 7.26 -3.22 -23.82
C PHE A 82 6.57 -2.82 -22.52
N ARG A 83 5.26 -3.10 -22.40
CA ARG A 83 4.44 -2.82 -21.22
C ARG A 83 4.97 -3.56 -19.99
N ALA A 84 5.28 -4.84 -20.12
CA ALA A 84 5.84 -5.66 -19.05
C ALA A 84 7.23 -5.15 -18.62
N SER A 85 8.08 -4.77 -19.57
CA SER A 85 9.39 -4.19 -19.29
C SER A 85 9.27 -2.86 -18.51
N TRP A 86 8.36 -1.99 -18.92
CA TRP A 86 8.09 -0.73 -18.21
C TRP A 86 7.53 -0.96 -16.80
N MET A 87 6.57 -1.88 -16.63
CA MET A 87 6.07 -2.28 -15.32
C MET A 87 7.18 -2.86 -14.43
N SER A 88 8.07 -3.68 -14.97
CA SER A 88 9.23 -4.22 -14.26
C SER A 88 10.19 -3.10 -13.80
N CYS A 89 10.44 -2.12 -14.67
CA CYS A 89 11.21 -0.94 -14.33
C CYS A 89 10.59 -0.18 -13.14
N MET A 90 9.28 0.13 -13.19
CA MET A 90 8.59 0.80 -12.09
C MET A 90 8.59 0.00 -10.77
N ASN A 91 8.57 -1.34 -10.86
CA ASN A 91 8.55 -2.23 -9.69
C ASN A 91 9.93 -2.57 -9.15
N SER A 92 11.01 -2.04 -9.73
CA SER A 92 12.38 -2.33 -9.31
C SER A 92 12.58 -2.04 -7.81
N PRO A 93 13.11 -3.00 -7.02
CA PRO A 93 13.23 -2.86 -5.57
C PRO A 93 14.34 -1.90 -5.13
N THR A 94 15.35 -1.67 -5.99
CA THR A 94 16.52 -0.81 -5.69
C THR A 94 16.80 0.13 -6.86
N GLU A 95 17.52 1.24 -6.59
CA GLU A 95 17.90 2.21 -7.62
C GLU A 95 18.82 1.60 -8.70
N ASP A 96 19.70 0.67 -8.32
CA ASP A 96 20.58 -0.04 -9.25
C ASP A 96 19.79 -0.96 -10.18
N GLN A 97 18.79 -1.68 -9.64
CA GLN A 97 17.92 -2.52 -10.45
C GLN A 97 17.03 -1.67 -11.37
N TRP A 98 16.55 -0.52 -10.87
CA TRP A 98 15.81 0.44 -11.68
C TRP A 98 16.66 0.93 -12.86
N THR A 99 17.91 1.31 -12.59
CA THR A 99 18.85 1.78 -13.61
C THR A 99 19.14 0.71 -14.65
N THR A 100 19.34 -0.53 -14.20
CA THR A 100 19.54 -1.69 -15.08
C THR A 100 18.32 -1.92 -15.98
N ASN A 101 17.12 -1.93 -15.40
CA ASN A 101 15.87 -2.14 -16.13
C ASN A 101 15.60 -1.01 -17.14
N TRP A 102 15.83 0.25 -16.75
CA TRP A 102 15.70 1.40 -17.64
C TRP A 102 16.65 1.33 -18.82
N ASN A 103 17.94 1.05 -18.57
CA ASN A 103 18.93 0.89 -19.63
C ASN A 103 18.60 -0.28 -20.56
N GLY A 104 18.01 -1.36 -20.03
CA GLY A 104 17.49 -2.47 -20.82
C GLY A 104 16.39 -2.02 -21.79
N ILE A 105 15.39 -1.28 -21.30
CA ILE A 105 14.31 -0.72 -22.13
C ILE A 105 14.89 0.18 -23.24
N VAL A 106 15.78 1.11 -22.89
CA VAL A 106 16.41 2.02 -23.87
C VAL A 106 17.19 1.23 -24.92
N THR A 107 17.99 0.24 -24.51
CA THR A 107 18.79 -0.58 -25.43
C THR A 107 17.91 -1.35 -26.41
N THR A 108 16.81 -1.91 -25.94
CA THR A 108 15.89 -2.70 -26.77
C THR A 108 15.07 -1.85 -27.74
N TYR A 109 14.56 -0.70 -27.28
CA TYR A 109 13.53 0.05 -28.01
C TYR A 109 13.98 1.41 -28.58
N ALA A 110 15.15 1.95 -28.24
CA ALA A 110 15.55 3.28 -28.73
C ALA A 110 15.70 3.36 -30.25
N THR A 111 16.16 2.29 -30.90
CA THR A 111 16.34 2.26 -32.35
C THR A 111 15.03 2.01 -33.10
N THR A 112 14.18 1.14 -32.57
CA THR A 112 12.96 0.66 -33.24
C THR A 112 11.73 1.50 -32.90
N HIS A 113 11.63 1.99 -31.67
CA HIS A 113 10.48 2.73 -31.13
C HIS A 113 10.91 4.00 -30.37
N PRO A 114 11.70 4.92 -30.98
CA PRO A 114 12.24 6.10 -30.29
C PRO A 114 11.17 7.01 -29.70
N ALA A 115 9.99 7.11 -30.33
CA ALA A 115 8.88 7.91 -29.82
C ALA A 115 8.29 7.36 -28.50
N ALA A 116 8.32 6.04 -28.30
CA ALA A 116 7.88 5.43 -27.05
C ALA A 116 8.87 5.70 -25.91
N ILE A 117 10.18 5.66 -26.21
CA ILE A 117 11.23 6.03 -25.25
C ILE A 117 11.13 7.51 -24.88
N ALA A 118 11.00 8.40 -25.86
CA ALA A 118 10.84 9.84 -25.62
C ALA A 118 9.60 10.14 -24.76
N TYR A 119 8.51 9.37 -24.91
CA TYR A 119 7.37 9.49 -24.03
C TYR A 119 7.67 9.00 -22.61
N LEU A 120 8.30 7.83 -22.43
CA LEU A 120 8.67 7.35 -21.10
C LEU A 120 9.63 8.30 -20.37
N GLU A 121 10.52 8.97 -21.11
CA GLU A 121 11.44 9.98 -20.56
C GLU A 121 10.71 11.12 -19.85
N THR A 122 9.48 11.45 -20.27
CA THR A 122 8.66 12.48 -19.61
C THR A 122 8.29 12.13 -18.16
N TRP A 123 8.31 10.84 -17.79
CA TRP A 123 8.03 10.37 -16.43
C TRP A 123 9.27 10.36 -15.52
N LEU A 124 10.48 10.40 -16.08
CA LEU A 124 11.72 10.29 -15.31
C LEU A 124 11.92 11.38 -14.23
N PRO A 125 11.55 12.65 -14.46
CA PRO A 125 11.60 13.68 -13.42
C PRO A 125 10.75 13.34 -12.19
N HIS A 126 9.77 12.46 -12.35
CA HIS A 126 8.82 12.07 -11.31
C HIS A 126 9.07 10.65 -10.75
N LYS A 127 10.15 9.98 -11.14
CA LYS A 127 10.41 8.57 -10.77
C LYS A 127 10.37 8.31 -9.27
N GLN A 128 10.78 9.28 -8.46
CA GLN A 128 10.76 9.18 -7.00
C GLN A 128 9.34 9.15 -6.41
N ASN A 129 8.33 9.57 -7.18
CA ASN A 129 6.93 9.56 -6.75
C ASN A 129 6.18 8.27 -7.16
N PHE A 130 6.75 7.37 -7.97
CA PHE A 130 6.03 6.16 -8.39
C PHE A 130 6.86 4.88 -8.49
N CYS A 131 8.19 4.95 -8.61
CA CYS A 131 9.02 3.75 -8.69
C CYS A 131 9.31 3.17 -7.31
N SER A 132 9.17 1.84 -7.16
CA SER A 132 9.32 1.11 -5.89
C SER A 132 10.62 1.42 -5.16
N ALA A 133 11.72 1.53 -5.91
CA ALA A 133 13.05 1.84 -5.39
C ALA A 133 13.10 3.11 -4.50
N TRP A 134 12.22 4.08 -4.74
CA TRP A 134 12.14 5.31 -3.93
C TRP A 134 10.92 5.30 -3.01
N ILE A 135 9.75 4.91 -3.51
CA ILE A 135 8.51 5.05 -2.74
C ILE A 135 8.44 4.09 -1.55
N ASN A 136 9.13 2.94 -1.62
CA ASN A 136 9.15 1.96 -0.53
C ASN A 136 9.94 2.44 0.71
N ASN A 137 10.62 3.59 0.63
CA ASN A 137 11.21 4.25 1.81
C ASN A 137 10.14 4.94 2.67
N HIS A 138 8.90 5.03 2.18
CA HIS A 138 7.77 5.60 2.90
C HIS A 138 6.74 4.51 3.20
N LEU A 139 6.10 4.66 4.34
CA LEU A 139 5.02 3.78 4.74
C LEU A 139 3.75 4.11 3.94
N HIS A 140 3.54 3.43 2.81
CA HIS A 140 2.41 3.65 1.91
C HIS A 140 1.35 2.54 1.95
N LEU A 141 1.53 1.50 2.77
CA LEU A 141 0.50 0.48 3.05
C LEU A 141 0.05 -0.34 1.84
N GLY A 142 0.87 -0.39 0.81
CA GLY A 142 0.53 -0.98 -0.49
C GLY A 142 -0.32 -0.07 -1.39
N SER A 143 -0.64 1.15 -0.94
CA SER A 143 -1.36 2.15 -1.75
C SER A 143 -0.43 2.78 -2.77
N ILE A 144 -0.39 2.20 -3.96
CA ILE A 144 0.36 2.70 -5.14
C ILE A 144 -0.55 3.29 -6.21
N ASN A 145 -1.86 3.28 -5.96
CA ASN A 145 -2.93 3.75 -6.83
C ASN A 145 -3.91 4.66 -6.04
N THR A 146 -4.62 5.57 -6.74
CA THR A 146 -5.63 6.48 -6.16
C THR A 146 -6.91 5.79 -5.68
N SER A 147 -7.09 4.50 -5.96
CA SER A 147 -8.16 3.69 -5.37
C SER A 147 -7.66 2.28 -5.02
N ARG A 148 -8.30 1.63 -4.04
CA ARG A 148 -8.17 0.19 -3.80
C ARG A 148 -8.73 -0.67 -4.96
N MET A 149 -9.38 -0.05 -5.96
CA MET A 149 -10.08 -0.71 -7.07
C MET A 149 -9.32 -0.63 -8.40
N ALA A 150 -8.11 -0.09 -8.42
CA ALA A 150 -7.40 0.16 -9.68
C ALA A 150 -6.69 -1.05 -10.28
N ASP A 151 -6.72 -2.22 -9.63
CA ASP A 151 -5.92 -3.36 -10.07
C ASP A 151 -6.64 -4.37 -10.97
N LEU A 152 -7.95 -4.28 -11.23
CA LEU A 152 -8.66 -5.27 -12.06
C LEU A 152 -9.83 -4.66 -12.84
N ASP A 153 -10.07 -5.16 -14.06
CA ASP A 153 -11.31 -4.90 -14.80
C ASP A 153 -12.54 -5.06 -13.87
N ASN A 154 -13.41 -4.05 -13.84
CA ASN A 154 -14.52 -3.91 -12.87
C ASN A 154 -15.44 -5.15 -12.72
N ASN A 155 -15.47 -6.05 -13.70
CA ASN A 155 -16.27 -7.28 -13.64
C ASN A 155 -15.58 -8.45 -12.93
N GLU A 156 -14.26 -8.56 -13.06
CA GLU A 156 -13.48 -9.64 -12.45
C GLU A 156 -13.26 -9.37 -10.95
N PHE A 157 -13.13 -8.10 -10.57
CA PHE A 157 -13.00 -7.69 -9.17
C PHE A 157 -14.23 -8.04 -8.33
N GLN A 158 -15.45 -7.84 -8.85
CA GLN A 158 -16.67 -8.18 -8.09
C GLN A 158 -16.80 -9.70 -7.87
N SER A 159 -16.52 -10.51 -8.90
CA SER A 159 -16.53 -11.97 -8.78
C SER A 159 -15.37 -12.51 -7.92
N ASN A 160 -14.21 -11.86 -7.94
CA ASN A 160 -13.07 -12.25 -7.12
C ASN A 160 -13.27 -11.80 -5.67
N LEU A 161 -13.88 -10.64 -5.41
CA LEU A 161 -14.13 -10.14 -4.06
C LEU A 161 -15.12 -11.03 -3.27
N GLU A 162 -16.11 -11.62 -3.94
CA GLU A 162 -17.03 -12.59 -3.33
C GLU A 162 -16.36 -13.94 -3.05
N ASN A 163 -15.46 -14.39 -3.94
CA ASN A 163 -14.77 -15.67 -3.82
C ASN A 163 -13.48 -15.63 -2.96
N ASP A 164 -12.77 -14.51 -2.87
CA ASP A 164 -11.54 -14.35 -2.08
C ASP A 164 -11.83 -14.02 -0.62
N LYS A 165 -12.89 -13.24 -0.33
CA LYS A 165 -13.30 -13.00 1.07
C LYS A 165 -13.62 -14.30 1.79
N THR A 166 -14.22 -15.28 1.11
CA THR A 166 -14.55 -16.58 1.70
C THR A 166 -13.33 -17.51 1.79
N LYS A 167 -12.46 -17.56 0.77
CA LYS A 167 -11.24 -18.38 0.79
C LYS A 167 -10.20 -17.92 1.80
N SER A 168 -9.92 -16.62 1.87
CA SER A 168 -8.93 -16.05 2.79
C SER A 168 -9.33 -16.26 4.26
N ILE A 169 -10.62 -16.05 4.59
CA ILE A 169 -11.15 -16.32 5.92
C ILE A 169 -10.98 -17.80 6.30
N THR A 170 -11.34 -18.71 5.40
CA THR A 170 -11.20 -20.16 5.64
C THR A 170 -9.73 -20.56 5.83
N GLU A 171 -8.81 -20.00 5.04
CA GLU A 171 -7.38 -20.32 5.17
C GLU A 171 -6.79 -19.78 6.48
N VAL A 172 -7.20 -18.57 6.90
CA VAL A 172 -6.84 -17.99 8.19
C VAL A 172 -7.39 -18.82 9.36
N GLU A 173 -8.62 -19.32 9.26
CA GLU A 173 -9.22 -20.22 10.27
C GLU A 173 -8.42 -21.51 10.45
N THR A 174 -7.89 -22.07 9.36
CA THR A 174 -7.15 -23.34 9.41
C THR A 174 -5.75 -23.22 10.01
N ARG A 175 -5.15 -22.02 10.07
CA ARG A 175 -3.77 -21.80 10.53
C ARG A 175 -3.74 -21.39 12.01
N PRO A 176 -3.23 -22.24 12.93
CA PRO A 176 -3.25 -21.95 14.37
C PRO A 176 -2.54 -20.65 14.75
N ILE A 177 -1.51 -20.27 14.00
CA ILE A 177 -0.73 -19.04 14.23
C ILE A 177 -1.54 -17.75 14.00
N MET A 178 -2.64 -17.81 13.23
CA MET A 178 -3.49 -16.67 12.89
C MET A 178 -4.85 -16.68 13.61
N ARG A 179 -5.14 -17.68 14.44
CA ARG A 179 -6.45 -17.91 15.07
C ARG A 179 -7.04 -16.72 15.85
N ARG A 180 -6.22 -15.74 16.26
CA ARG A 180 -6.64 -14.58 17.05
C ARG A 180 -6.98 -13.33 16.21
N LEU A 181 -6.87 -13.39 14.89
CA LEU A 181 -6.94 -12.21 14.04
C LEU A 181 -8.33 -11.98 13.39
N LEU A 182 -9.09 -13.06 13.18
CA LEU A 182 -10.41 -12.98 12.54
C LEU A 182 -11.32 -12.02 13.30
N ARG A 183 -12.06 -11.19 12.55
CA ARG A 183 -12.97 -10.15 13.06
C ARG A 183 -12.31 -9.04 13.89
N LYS A 184 -11.01 -9.13 14.19
CA LYS A 184 -10.22 -8.11 14.89
C LYS A 184 -9.33 -7.29 13.95
N ILE A 185 -8.98 -7.87 12.80
CA ILE A 185 -8.11 -7.26 11.78
C ILE A 185 -8.86 -7.18 10.45
N SER A 186 -8.63 -6.11 9.70
CA SER A 186 -9.22 -5.92 8.36
C SER A 186 -8.86 -7.08 7.42
N ASN A 187 -9.78 -7.46 6.54
CA ASN A 187 -9.57 -8.57 5.60
C ASN A 187 -8.31 -8.39 4.74
N TYR A 188 -8.04 -7.16 4.28
CA TYR A 188 -6.81 -6.85 3.54
C TYR A 188 -5.56 -7.18 4.36
N ALA A 189 -5.50 -6.76 5.63
CA ALA A 189 -4.34 -7.03 6.46
C ALA A 189 -4.22 -8.52 6.83
N LEU A 190 -5.34 -9.25 6.92
CA LEU A 190 -5.35 -10.71 7.05
C LEU A 190 -4.74 -11.40 5.83
N GLU A 191 -5.14 -10.99 4.62
CA GLU A 191 -4.60 -11.53 3.36
C GLU A 191 -3.09 -11.30 3.25
N GLN A 192 -2.64 -10.08 3.55
CA GLN A 192 -1.21 -9.76 3.53
C GLN A 192 -0.42 -10.52 4.60
N ALA A 193 -0.97 -10.66 5.81
CA ALA A 193 -0.36 -11.49 6.84
C ALA A 193 -0.28 -12.96 6.41
N LEU A 194 -1.32 -13.48 5.76
CA LEU A 194 -1.34 -14.83 5.21
C LEU A 194 -0.25 -15.03 4.15
N THR A 195 0.00 -14.05 3.28
CA THR A 195 1.15 -14.07 2.36
C THR A 195 2.48 -14.16 3.10
N GLN A 196 2.64 -13.45 4.23
CA GLN A 196 3.85 -13.52 5.05
C GLN A 196 4.00 -14.86 5.79
N VAL A 197 2.90 -15.47 6.23
CA VAL A 197 2.92 -16.84 6.80
C VAL A 197 3.34 -17.85 5.73
N LYS A 198 2.80 -17.78 4.51
CA LYS A 198 3.21 -18.65 3.39
C LYS A 198 4.71 -18.53 3.11
N LYS A 199 5.24 -17.31 3.00
CA LYS A 199 6.69 -17.07 2.85
C LYS A 199 7.52 -17.70 3.97
N MET A 200 7.02 -17.67 5.20
CA MET A 200 7.68 -18.30 6.34
C MET A 200 7.67 -19.83 6.25
N GLU A 201 6.54 -20.43 5.86
CA GLU A 201 6.39 -21.88 5.69
C GLU A 201 7.26 -22.42 4.55
N ASP A 202 7.36 -21.67 3.45
CA ASP A 202 8.16 -22.03 2.28
C ASP A 202 9.68 -21.83 2.49
N ALA A 203 10.08 -21.11 3.53
CA ALA A 203 11.48 -20.79 3.79
C ALA A 203 12.27 -22.02 4.28
N THR A 204 13.36 -22.35 3.57
CA THR A 204 14.24 -23.48 3.91
C THR A 204 15.68 -23.02 4.15
N VAL A 205 16.54 -23.92 4.62
CA VAL A 205 17.98 -23.62 4.77
C VAL A 205 18.62 -23.28 3.41
N ALA A 206 18.14 -23.88 2.32
CA ALA A 206 18.63 -23.61 0.96
C ALA A 206 18.04 -22.34 0.33
N GLN A 207 16.86 -21.91 0.80
CA GLN A 207 16.17 -20.70 0.33
C GLN A 207 15.69 -19.91 1.56
N PRO A 208 16.58 -19.09 2.17
CA PRO A 208 16.23 -18.29 3.32
C PRO A 208 15.25 -17.18 2.94
N LEU A 209 14.59 -16.60 3.95
CA LEU A 209 13.73 -15.45 3.76
C LEU A 209 14.53 -14.28 3.16
N SER A 210 13.95 -13.63 2.15
CA SER A 210 14.51 -12.42 1.57
C SER A 210 14.39 -11.23 2.53
N ASP A 211 15.18 -10.17 2.32
CA ASP A 211 15.15 -8.97 3.16
C ASP A 211 13.75 -8.38 3.37
N CYS A 212 13.50 -7.85 4.57
CA CYS A 212 12.21 -7.33 4.98
C CYS A 212 11.99 -5.89 4.50
N THR A 213 10.88 -5.64 3.82
CA THR A 213 10.34 -4.29 3.57
C THR A 213 9.11 -4.09 4.45
N ASN A 214 9.21 -3.24 5.48
CA ASN A 214 8.14 -3.06 6.48
C ASN A 214 7.16 -1.94 6.07
N THR A 215 6.78 -1.88 4.79
CA THR A 215 6.02 -0.76 4.21
C THR A 215 4.51 -0.83 4.45
N THR A 216 4.04 -1.93 5.05
CA THR A 216 2.62 -2.15 5.33
C THR A 216 2.28 -2.15 6.81
N GLU A 217 3.25 -2.10 7.71
CA GLU A 217 3.06 -2.31 9.16
C GLU A 217 2.24 -3.58 9.49
N ILE A 218 2.42 -4.60 8.66
CA ILE A 218 1.91 -5.94 8.86
C ILE A 218 3.11 -6.81 9.23
N PRO A 219 2.97 -7.70 10.23
CA PRO A 219 4.04 -8.61 10.65
C PRO A 219 4.72 -9.30 9.46
N CYS A 220 6.02 -9.09 9.31
CA CYS A 220 6.79 -9.72 8.23
C CYS A 220 7.02 -11.21 8.51
N ALA A 221 7.37 -11.97 7.46
CA ALA A 221 7.66 -13.40 7.56
C ALA A 221 8.71 -13.73 8.63
N HIS A 222 9.73 -12.88 8.82
CA HIS A 222 10.75 -13.04 9.87
C HIS A 222 10.17 -12.95 11.28
N PHE A 223 9.34 -11.93 11.54
CA PHE A 223 8.72 -11.75 12.84
C PHE A 223 7.75 -12.91 13.13
N ILE A 224 6.95 -13.30 12.13
CA ILE A 224 6.04 -14.46 12.22
C ILE A 224 6.83 -15.74 12.52
N LYS A 225 7.96 -15.97 11.85
CA LYS A 225 8.84 -17.12 12.11
C LYS A 225 9.31 -17.15 13.57
N SER A 226 9.72 -16.00 14.11
CA SER A 226 10.15 -15.89 15.51
C SER A 226 9.04 -16.24 16.50
N LEU A 227 7.77 -15.93 16.17
CA LEU A 227 6.61 -16.32 16.98
C LEU A 227 6.33 -17.82 16.85
N HIS A 228 6.38 -18.35 15.62
CA HIS A 228 6.19 -19.77 15.35
C HIS A 228 7.21 -20.64 16.11
N ASP A 229 8.49 -20.26 16.07
CA ASP A 229 9.58 -20.97 16.76
C ASP A 229 9.39 -20.96 18.28
N ARG A 230 8.73 -19.93 18.82
CA ARG A 230 8.36 -19.81 20.24
C ARG A 230 7.00 -20.42 20.57
N GLN A 231 6.37 -21.13 19.63
CA GLN A 231 5.01 -21.67 19.75
C GLN A 231 3.97 -20.61 20.16
N SER A 232 4.19 -19.37 19.72
CA SER A 232 3.29 -18.25 19.93
C SER A 232 2.42 -18.01 18.71
N VAL A 233 1.43 -17.13 18.85
CA VAL A 233 0.47 -16.78 17.80
C VAL A 233 0.53 -15.28 17.49
N ILE A 234 0.18 -14.91 16.27
CA ILE A 234 0.06 -13.51 15.88
C ILE A 234 -1.15 -12.93 16.61
N GLN A 235 -0.98 -11.73 17.17
CA GLN A 235 -2.01 -11.02 17.89
C GLN A 235 -2.35 -9.72 17.18
N PRO A 236 -3.56 -9.16 17.39
CA PRO A 236 -3.94 -7.89 16.79
C PRO A 236 -2.95 -6.75 17.08
N ARG A 237 -2.37 -6.71 18.28
CA ARG A 237 -1.33 -5.74 18.67
C ARG A 237 -0.05 -5.76 17.83
N HIS A 238 0.19 -6.83 17.06
CA HIS A 238 1.33 -6.89 16.15
C HIS A 238 1.06 -6.18 14.82
N PHE A 239 -0.18 -5.74 14.58
CA PHE A 239 -0.58 -4.92 13.45
C PHE A 239 -0.72 -3.47 13.89
N HIS A 240 -0.35 -2.53 13.01
CA HIS A 240 -0.65 -1.13 13.25
C HIS A 240 -2.15 -0.87 13.37
N GLN A 241 -2.51 0.13 14.17
CA GLN A 241 -3.87 0.44 14.57
C GLN A 241 -4.84 0.63 13.38
N GLN A 242 -4.35 1.15 12.26
CA GLN A 242 -5.17 1.33 11.04
C GLN A 242 -5.73 0.02 10.45
N TRP A 243 -5.12 -1.12 10.77
CA TRP A 243 -5.55 -2.43 10.32
C TRP A 243 -6.47 -3.12 11.31
N GLN A 244 -6.54 -2.60 12.54
CA GLN A 244 -7.39 -3.14 13.57
C GLN A 244 -8.82 -2.66 13.33
N LEU A 245 -9.76 -3.60 13.34
CA LEU A 245 -11.18 -3.28 13.27
C LEU A 245 -11.58 -2.76 14.64
N PHE A 246 -12.00 -1.51 14.71
CA PHE A 246 -12.57 -0.95 15.92
C PHE A 246 -13.94 -1.58 16.15
N PHE A 247 -14.07 -2.35 17.22
CA PHE A 247 -15.38 -2.75 17.73
C PHE A 247 -16.09 -1.49 18.22
N SER A 248 -17.20 -1.14 17.58
CA SER A 248 -17.98 0.06 17.88
C SER A 248 -18.81 -0.05 19.15
N ASP A 249 -18.95 -1.25 19.71
CA ASP A 249 -20.00 -1.52 20.68
C ASP A 249 -19.42 -1.74 22.09
N GLU A 250 -20.00 -1.04 23.07
CA GLU A 250 -19.67 -1.09 24.50
C GLU A 250 -19.66 -2.53 25.06
N GLU A 251 -20.45 -3.41 24.46
CA GLU A 251 -20.60 -4.82 24.80
C GLU A 251 -19.35 -5.65 24.48
N ASP A 252 -18.62 -5.33 23.39
CA ASP A 252 -17.38 -6.02 23.03
C ASP A 252 -16.21 -5.64 23.95
N LEU A 253 -16.19 -4.39 24.44
CA LEU A 253 -15.21 -3.93 25.43
C LEU A 253 -15.41 -4.65 26.77
N MET A 254 -16.68 -4.82 27.17
CA MET A 254 -17.05 -5.56 28.38
C MET A 254 -16.71 -7.06 28.25
N ASN A 255 -16.87 -7.64 27.06
CA ASN A 255 -16.47 -9.01 26.78
C ASN A 255 -14.95 -9.21 26.78
N GLU A 256 -14.16 -8.22 26.32
CA GLU A 256 -12.68 -8.27 26.43
C GLU A 256 -12.20 -8.07 27.88
N LEU A 257 -12.85 -7.21 28.66
CA LEU A 257 -12.60 -7.05 30.10
C LEU A 257 -12.95 -8.30 30.92
N ALA A 258 -13.97 -9.05 30.49
CA ALA A 258 -14.43 -10.27 31.13
C ALA A 258 -13.60 -11.52 30.75
N ASN A 259 -12.67 -11.40 29.79
CA ASN A 259 -11.82 -12.50 29.37
C ASN A 259 -10.63 -12.66 30.32
N GLU A 260 -10.58 -13.77 31.07
CA GLU A 260 -9.52 -14.08 32.04
C GLU A 260 -8.08 -14.08 31.46
N GLU A 261 -7.95 -14.14 30.12
CA GLU A 261 -6.65 -14.12 29.43
C GLU A 261 -6.17 -12.70 29.06
N TYR A 262 -7.09 -11.72 28.99
CA TYR A 262 -6.77 -10.31 28.74
C TYR A 262 -6.97 -9.52 30.03
N GLY A 263 -5.90 -9.39 30.80
CA GLY A 263 -5.93 -8.61 32.03
C GLY A 263 -6.26 -7.13 31.79
N LEU A 264 -6.66 -6.44 32.85
CA LEU A 264 -6.96 -5.00 32.88
C LEU A 264 -5.90 -4.17 32.14
N GLU A 265 -4.63 -4.59 32.18
CA GLU A 265 -3.50 -3.96 31.50
C GLU A 265 -3.65 -3.88 29.96
N TYR A 266 -4.17 -4.94 29.31
CA TYR A 266 -4.35 -4.96 27.85
C TYR A 266 -5.48 -4.02 27.41
N VAL A 267 -6.59 -4.04 28.15
CA VAL A 267 -7.71 -3.12 27.88
C VAL A 267 -7.30 -1.68 28.19
N LEU A 268 -6.53 -1.45 29.25
CA LEU A 268 -5.95 -0.15 29.55
C LEU A 268 -4.92 0.28 28.48
N GLU A 269 -4.16 -0.62 27.85
CA GLU A 269 -3.30 -0.28 26.70
C GLU A 269 -4.11 0.04 25.44
N MET A 270 -5.22 -0.64 25.18
CA MET A 270 -6.13 -0.26 24.09
C MET A 270 -6.78 1.10 24.34
N ILE A 271 -7.22 1.36 25.57
CA ILE A 271 -7.78 2.67 25.96
C ILE A 271 -6.68 3.73 25.95
N ARG A 272 -5.49 3.45 26.49
CA ARG A 272 -4.33 4.35 26.39
C ARG A 272 -3.94 4.56 24.95
N GLY A 273 -4.02 3.58 24.05
CA GLY A 273 -3.81 3.77 22.61
C GLY A 273 -4.86 4.70 21.96
N ARG A 274 -6.08 4.80 22.53
CA ARG A 274 -7.07 5.83 22.15
C ARG A 274 -6.72 7.22 22.68
N TYR A 275 -5.95 7.35 23.76
CA TYR A 275 -5.69 8.62 24.45
C TYR A 275 -4.21 9.08 24.45
N ASN A 276 -3.24 8.23 24.12
CA ASN A 276 -1.78 8.46 24.23
C ASN A 276 -1.06 8.56 22.87
N THR A 277 -1.78 8.80 21.77
CA THR A 277 -1.20 9.66 20.72
C THR A 277 -1.15 11.14 21.17
N ALA A 278 -1.62 11.44 22.39
CA ALA A 278 -1.28 12.65 23.13
C ALA A 278 -0.01 12.43 23.98
N ASN A 279 1.15 12.59 23.35
CA ASN A 279 2.36 13.19 23.92
C ASN A 279 3.44 13.34 22.83
#